data_AF-A0A7Y1TE86-F1
#
_entry.id   AF-A0A7Y1TE86-F1
#
_cell.length_a   1.000
_cell.length_b   1.000
_cell.length_c   1.000
_cell.angle_alpha   90.00
_cell.angle_beta   90.00
_cell.angle_gamma   90.00
#
_symmetry.space_group_name_H-M   'P 1'
#
loop_
_entity.id
_entity.type
_entity.pdbx_description
1 polymer ?
#
loop_
_entity_poly.entity_id
_entity_poly.type
_entity_poly.pdbx_seq_one_letter_code
_entity_poly.pdbx_strand_id
1 'polypeptide(L)'
;MLKIRHTRRAHRIALITVIVATVAGCAQMTDWLKGRRTATASDSIILGAPEAESYLKELYELAAGDPVTQAEIFADAESTALLTPGPNTQLRLALVLATPGHAESNPVEAQSLLREVLAQSALLTPAEISLATIHLNNVERFIVANAEARRLRASSSRAARTEEQAINQRLLNVEAENRQLRQDLEEAEDKLEAITSIERSIREQE
;
A
#
# COMPACT_ATOMS: atom_id res chain seq x y z
N MET A 1 22.35 58.23 -27.06
CA MET A 1 22.80 56.88 -26.65
C MET A 1 22.36 56.50 -25.21
N LEU A 2 21.09 56.72 -24.80
CA LEU A 2 20.68 56.56 -23.40
C LEU A 2 19.41 55.72 -23.17
N LYS A 3 19.04 54.82 -24.09
CA LYS A 3 17.80 54.01 -23.97
C LYS A 3 18.01 52.51 -23.68
N ILE A 4 19.23 51.99 -23.86
CA ILE A 4 19.51 50.53 -23.79
C ILE A 4 19.93 50.05 -22.37
N ARG A 5 20.33 50.96 -21.47
CA ARG A 5 20.81 50.59 -20.12
C ARG A 5 19.71 50.34 -19.08
N HIS A 6 18.51 50.89 -19.26
CA HIS A 6 17.43 50.79 -18.27
C HIS A 6 16.70 49.42 -18.28
N THR A 7 16.54 48.80 -19.45
CA THR A 7 15.85 47.50 -19.58
C THR A 7 16.67 46.34 -18.97
N ARG A 8 18.00 46.37 -19.08
CA ARG A 8 18.88 45.36 -18.48
C ARG A 8 18.93 45.42 -16.95
N ARG A 9 18.71 46.59 -16.34
CA ARG A 9 18.68 46.74 -14.87
C ARG A 9 17.36 46.24 -14.28
N ALA A 10 16.23 46.49 -14.96
CA ALA A 10 14.92 46.00 -14.54
C ALA A 10 14.84 44.46 -14.54
N HIS A 11 15.39 43.79 -15.57
CA HIS A 11 15.43 42.32 -15.61
C HIS A 11 16.34 41.69 -14.55
N ARG A 12 17.45 42.35 -14.16
CA ARG A 12 18.32 41.84 -13.09
C ARG A 12 17.68 41.94 -11.70
N ILE A 13 16.86 42.95 -11.47
CA ILE A 13 16.14 43.11 -10.19
C ILE A 13 14.99 42.11 -10.08
N ALA A 14 14.25 41.88 -11.17
CA ALA A 14 13.16 40.89 -11.21
C ALA A 14 13.63 39.44 -11.04
N LEU A 15 14.86 39.12 -11.43
CA LEU A 15 15.41 37.76 -11.31
C LEU A 15 15.93 37.45 -9.90
N ILE A 16 16.34 38.48 -9.13
CA ILE A 16 16.81 38.31 -7.75
C ILE A 16 15.63 38.16 -6.77
N THR A 17 14.50 38.83 -7.01
CA THR A 17 13.31 38.69 -6.15
C THR A 17 12.64 37.31 -6.24
N VAL A 18 12.74 36.62 -7.39
CA VAL A 18 12.21 35.25 -7.54
C VAL A 18 13.05 34.21 -6.79
N ILE A 19 14.37 34.40 -6.70
CA ILE A 19 15.27 33.47 -6.00
C ILE A 19 15.14 33.59 -4.47
N VAL A 20 14.83 34.78 -3.95
CA VAL A 20 14.63 34.96 -2.49
C VAL A 20 13.29 34.35 -2.02
N ALA A 21 12.27 34.29 -2.88
CA ALA A 21 10.97 33.71 -2.54
C ALA A 21 10.99 32.18 -2.41
N THR A 22 11.93 31.48 -3.07
CA THR A 22 12.01 30.01 -3.01
C THR A 22 12.79 29.48 -1.80
N VAL A 23 13.64 30.31 -1.17
CA VAL A 23 14.43 29.90 0.00
C VAL A 23 13.65 30.06 1.32
N ALA A 24 12.68 30.99 1.36
CA ALA A 24 11.83 31.18 2.55
C ALA A 24 10.92 29.96 2.87
N GLY A 25 10.64 29.11 1.89
CA GLY A 25 9.86 27.87 2.08
C GLY A 25 10.62 26.76 2.82
N CYS A 26 11.95 26.71 2.74
CA CYS A 26 12.75 25.66 3.37
C CYS A 26 12.92 25.84 4.89
N ALA A 27 12.87 27.08 5.39
CA ALA A 27 12.96 27.35 6.83
C ALA A 27 11.75 26.79 7.60
N GLN A 28 10.57 26.88 6.99
CA GLN A 28 9.32 26.44 7.62
C GLN A 28 9.19 24.91 7.66
N MET A 29 9.79 24.20 6.69
CA MET A 29 9.92 22.73 6.73
C MET A 29 10.85 22.29 7.86
N THR A 30 11.94 23.02 8.14
CA THR A 30 12.87 22.66 9.22
C THR A 30 12.30 22.87 10.61
N ASP A 31 11.41 23.84 10.82
CA ASP A 31 10.72 24.03 12.10
C ASP A 31 9.64 22.96 12.35
N TRP A 32 9.00 22.48 11.28
CA TRP A 32 8.10 21.33 11.35
C TRP A 32 8.84 20.02 11.66
N LEU A 33 9.99 19.79 11.01
CA LEU A 33 10.83 18.61 11.23
C LEU A 33 11.53 18.60 12.59
N LYS A 34 11.86 19.77 13.15
CA LYS A 34 12.59 19.86 14.42
C LYS A 34 11.73 19.66 15.65
N GLY A 35 10.40 19.69 15.50
CA GLY A 35 9.48 19.65 16.62
C GLY A 35 9.64 20.89 17.50
N ARG A 36 8.54 21.55 17.83
CA ARG A 36 8.56 22.62 18.83
C ARG A 36 8.96 21.97 20.16
N ARG A 37 10.25 22.03 20.53
CA ARG A 37 10.73 21.67 21.87
C ARG A 37 10.08 22.63 22.85
N THR A 38 8.90 22.26 23.35
CA THR A 38 8.35 22.86 24.56
C THR A 38 9.33 22.55 25.67
N ALA A 39 9.84 23.62 26.28
CA ALA A 39 10.72 23.58 27.42
C ALA A 39 10.22 22.56 28.45
N THR A 40 11.14 21.72 28.91
CA THR A 40 10.97 20.73 29.98
C THR A 40 9.73 19.85 29.79
N ALA A 41 9.91 18.71 29.13
CA ALA A 41 9.13 17.54 29.52
C ALA A 41 9.38 17.38 31.02
N SER A 42 8.47 17.88 31.84
CA SER A 42 8.39 17.50 33.22
C SER A 42 8.25 16.00 33.18
N ASP A 43 9.33 15.33 33.55
CA ASP A 43 9.40 13.90 33.77
C ASP A 43 8.43 13.60 34.91
N SER A 44 7.14 13.53 34.57
CA SER A 44 6.10 13.08 35.48
C SER A 44 6.33 11.60 35.60
N ILE A 45 7.26 11.23 36.46
CA ILE A 45 7.54 9.85 36.85
C ILE A 45 6.25 9.33 37.46
N ILE A 46 5.41 8.70 36.64
CA ILE A 46 4.31 7.89 37.11
C ILE A 46 4.98 6.67 37.72
N LEU A 47 5.00 6.56 39.06
CA LEU A 47 5.64 5.44 39.74
C LEU A 47 5.07 4.12 39.21
N GLY A 48 5.93 3.29 38.64
CA GLY A 48 5.60 1.97 38.08
C GLY A 48 5.28 1.95 36.58
N ALA A 49 5.27 3.10 35.89
CA ALA A 49 5.17 3.11 34.43
C ALA A 49 6.51 2.72 33.79
N PRO A 50 6.53 1.80 32.79
CA PRO A 50 7.74 1.51 32.03
C PRO A 50 8.27 2.76 31.33
N GLU A 51 9.59 2.86 31.19
CA GLU A 51 10.18 3.89 30.33
C GLU A 51 9.83 3.61 28.86
N ALA A 52 9.61 4.66 28.08
CA ALA A 52 9.28 4.56 26.65
C ALA A 52 10.29 3.71 25.86
N GLU A 53 11.57 3.74 26.25
CA GLU A 53 12.65 2.96 25.67
C GLU A 53 12.42 1.45 25.77
N SER A 54 11.77 0.98 26.86
CA SER A 54 11.46 -0.44 27.06
C SER A 54 10.52 -0.96 25.98
N TYR A 55 9.47 -0.19 25.65
CA TYR A 55 8.55 -0.55 24.57
C TYR A 55 9.27 -0.58 23.22
N LEU A 56 10.12 0.42 22.93
CA LEU A 56 10.84 0.48 21.66
C LEU A 56 11.82 -0.68 21.48
N LYS A 57 12.50 -1.08 22.55
CA LYS A 57 13.38 -2.25 22.54
C LYS A 57 12.61 -3.54 22.27
N GLU A 58 11.49 -3.74 22.96
CA GLU A 58 10.63 -4.90 22.74
C GLU A 58 10.06 -4.92 21.31
N LEU A 59 9.66 -3.78 20.77
CA LEU A 59 9.21 -3.65 19.39
C LEU A 59 10.31 -3.98 18.37
N TYR A 60 11.56 -3.62 18.67
CA TYR A 60 12.70 -4.01 17.85
C TYR A 60 12.94 -5.53 17.90
N GLU A 61 12.91 -6.13 19.09
CA GLU A 61 13.05 -7.57 19.27
C GLU A 61 11.92 -8.35 18.60
N LEU A 62 10.68 -7.86 18.68
CA LEU A 62 9.53 -8.42 17.98
C LEU A 62 9.71 -8.34 16.45
N ALA A 63 10.16 -7.19 15.93
CA ALA A 63 10.31 -7.00 14.49
C ALA A 63 11.50 -7.76 13.90
N ALA A 64 12.59 -7.94 14.66
CA ALA A 64 13.81 -8.61 14.21
C ALA A 64 13.92 -10.09 14.64
N GLY A 65 13.09 -10.52 15.59
CA GLY A 65 13.10 -11.86 16.17
C GLY A 65 12.60 -12.95 15.23
N ASP A 66 12.85 -14.20 15.61
CA ASP A 66 12.29 -15.36 14.93
C ASP A 66 10.82 -15.60 15.32
N PRO A 67 10.07 -16.46 14.60
CA PRO A 67 8.65 -16.67 14.89
C PRO A 67 8.36 -17.19 16.31
N VAL A 68 9.31 -17.89 16.93
CA VAL A 68 9.18 -18.39 18.30
C VAL A 68 9.26 -17.23 19.29
N THR A 69 10.28 -16.39 19.17
CA THR A 69 10.45 -15.18 19.99
C THR A 69 9.25 -14.25 19.84
N GLN A 70 8.74 -14.09 18.62
CA GLN A 70 7.55 -13.26 18.35
C GLN A 70 6.30 -13.79 19.08
N ALA A 71 6.10 -15.10 19.08
CA ALA A 71 4.97 -15.73 19.78
C ALA A 71 5.12 -15.63 21.30
N GLU A 72 6.34 -15.76 21.83
CA GLU A 72 6.62 -15.58 23.26
C GLU A 72 6.36 -14.14 23.72
N ILE A 73 6.84 -13.14 22.97
CA ILE A 73 6.59 -11.72 23.27
C ILE A 73 5.09 -11.43 23.27
N PHE A 74 4.35 -11.94 22.28
CA PHE A 74 2.91 -11.78 22.22
C PHE A 74 2.20 -12.43 23.41
N ALA A 75 2.49 -13.71 23.69
CA ALA A 75 1.86 -14.44 24.79
C ALA A 75 2.15 -13.80 26.15
N ASP A 76 3.36 -13.26 26.34
CA ASP A 76 3.72 -12.52 27.55
C ASP A 76 2.96 -11.19 27.65
N ALA A 77 2.85 -10.42 26.56
CA ALA A 77 2.09 -9.17 26.54
C ALA A 77 0.59 -9.41 26.79
N GLU A 78 0.01 -10.44 26.16
CA GLU A 78 -1.39 -10.83 26.34
C GLU A 78 -1.67 -11.30 27.77
N SER A 79 -0.86 -12.24 28.28
CA SER A 79 -1.02 -12.73 29.65
C SER A 79 -0.85 -11.63 30.69
N THR A 80 0.08 -10.69 30.48
CA THR A 80 0.26 -9.53 31.37
C THR A 80 -0.97 -8.64 31.38
N ALA A 81 -1.55 -8.33 30.22
CA ALA A 81 -2.76 -7.53 30.11
C ALA A 81 -3.99 -8.21 30.74
N LEU A 82 -4.07 -9.55 30.67
CA LEU A 82 -5.13 -10.34 31.28
C LEU A 82 -5.00 -10.46 32.80
N LEU A 83 -3.79 -10.72 33.29
CA LEU A 83 -3.52 -10.95 34.71
C LEU A 83 -3.48 -9.65 35.51
N THR A 84 -2.97 -8.58 34.93
CA THR A 84 -2.88 -7.25 35.55
C THR A 84 -3.41 -6.18 34.59
N PRO A 85 -4.75 -6.03 34.49
CA PRO A 85 -5.34 -5.06 33.59
C PRO A 85 -4.97 -3.63 34.00
N GLY A 86 -4.43 -2.87 33.05
CA GLY A 86 -4.12 -1.45 33.24
C GLY A 86 -3.73 -0.77 31.92
N PRO A 87 -3.71 0.58 31.88
CA PRO A 87 -3.40 1.33 30.65
C PRO A 87 -2.06 0.96 30.02
N ASN A 88 -1.03 0.71 30.85
CA ASN A 88 0.32 0.40 30.38
C ASN A 88 0.42 -1.03 29.84
N THR A 89 -0.25 -1.99 30.47
CA THR A 89 -0.26 -3.38 30.01
C THR A 89 -1.12 -3.53 28.74
N GLN A 90 -2.23 -2.80 28.66
CA GLN A 90 -3.02 -2.66 27.43
C GLN A 90 -2.23 -1.96 26.32
N LEU A 91 -1.47 -0.90 26.63
CA LEU A 91 -0.62 -0.21 25.66
C LEU A 91 0.43 -1.18 25.09
N ARG A 92 1.12 -1.93 25.96
CA ARG A 92 2.11 -2.94 25.54
C ARG A 92 1.49 -3.93 24.54
N LEU A 93 0.37 -4.56 24.91
CA LEU A 93 -0.33 -5.51 24.05
C LEU A 93 -0.75 -4.86 22.72
N ALA A 94 -1.28 -3.64 22.77
CA ALA A 94 -1.72 -2.93 21.58
C ALA A 94 -0.55 -2.60 20.63
N LEU A 95 0.64 -2.29 21.15
CA LEU A 95 1.84 -2.03 20.35
C LEU A 95 2.37 -3.31 19.71
N VAL A 96 2.35 -4.43 20.41
CA VAL A 96 2.69 -5.76 19.85
C VAL A 96 1.73 -6.08 18.70
N LEU A 97 0.41 -6.02 18.94
CA LEU A 97 -0.60 -6.29 17.91
C LEU A 97 -0.51 -5.32 16.71
N ALA A 98 -0.11 -4.07 16.94
CA ALA A 98 0.06 -3.06 15.90
C ALA A 98 1.27 -3.32 15.00
N THR A 99 2.25 -4.08 15.46
CA THR A 99 3.50 -4.31 14.74
C THR A 99 3.26 -5.33 13.64
N PRO A 100 3.48 -4.98 12.36
CA PRO A 100 3.28 -5.93 11.28
C PRO A 100 4.46 -6.91 11.19
N GLY A 101 4.18 -8.11 10.70
CA GLY A 101 5.24 -9.06 10.29
C GLY A 101 5.35 -10.32 11.15
N HIS A 102 4.44 -10.53 12.11
CA HIS A 102 4.33 -11.77 12.87
C HIS A 102 2.91 -12.37 12.74
N ALA A 103 2.74 -13.63 13.16
CA ALA A 103 1.47 -14.35 13.00
C ALA A 103 0.31 -13.70 13.76
N GLU A 104 0.61 -13.19 14.96
CA GLU A 104 -0.38 -12.59 15.87
C GLU A 104 -0.65 -11.10 15.59
N SER A 105 -0.08 -10.52 14.52
CA SER A 105 -0.32 -9.11 14.18
C SER A 105 -1.79 -8.88 13.83
N ASN A 106 -2.52 -8.13 14.67
CA ASN A 106 -3.92 -7.79 14.43
C ASN A 106 -4.13 -6.27 14.47
N PRO A 107 -4.08 -5.58 13.32
CA PRO A 107 -4.19 -4.12 13.28
C PRO A 107 -5.58 -3.62 13.71
N VAL A 108 -6.65 -4.40 13.53
CA VAL A 108 -8.01 -3.96 13.90
C VAL A 108 -8.18 -3.95 15.41
N GLU A 109 -7.70 -4.99 16.08
CA GLU A 109 -7.71 -5.08 17.53
C GLU A 109 -6.76 -4.07 18.17
N ALA A 110 -5.56 -3.92 17.61
CA ALA A 110 -4.62 -2.88 18.02
C ALA A 110 -5.24 -1.48 17.96
N GLN A 111 -5.97 -1.15 16.89
CA GLN A 111 -6.67 0.13 16.78
C GLN A 111 -7.66 0.34 17.92
N SER A 112 -8.45 -0.69 18.25
CA SER A 112 -9.44 -0.62 19.33
C SER A 112 -8.76 -0.37 20.68
N LEU A 113 -7.74 -1.16 21.00
CA LEU A 113 -7.00 -1.05 22.26
C LEU A 113 -6.27 0.30 22.37
N LEU A 114 -5.63 0.78 21.30
CA LEU A 114 -4.96 2.08 21.30
C LEU A 114 -5.94 3.24 21.55
N ARG A 115 -7.16 3.16 21.02
CA ARG A 115 -8.21 4.16 21.30
C ARG A 115 -8.69 4.10 22.74
N GLU A 116 -8.86 2.90 23.30
CA GLU A 116 -9.22 2.71 24.70
C GLU A 116 -8.15 3.25 25.66
N VAL A 117 -6.88 2.96 25.36
CA VAL A 117 -5.72 3.45 26.11
C VAL A 117 -5.64 4.98 26.05
N LEU A 118 -5.80 5.59 24.87
CA LEU A 118 -5.79 7.05 24.72
C LEU A 118 -6.98 7.75 25.42
N ALA A 119 -8.12 7.06 25.58
CA ALA A 119 -9.22 7.56 26.39
C ALA A 119 -8.85 7.67 27.88
N GLN A 120 -7.84 6.93 28.32
CA GLN A 120 -7.30 6.93 29.69
C GLN A 120 -5.99 7.72 29.81
N SER A 121 -5.77 8.71 28.92
CA SER A 121 -4.52 9.49 28.84
C SER A 121 -4.05 10.12 30.16
N ALA A 122 -4.93 10.37 31.13
CA ALA A 122 -4.56 10.87 32.45
C ALA A 122 -3.70 9.88 33.27
N LEU A 123 -3.70 8.59 32.91
CA LEU A 123 -2.93 7.52 33.56
C LEU A 123 -1.65 7.15 32.80
N LEU A 124 -1.36 7.85 31.69
CA LEU A 124 -0.21 7.58 30.83
C LEU A 124 0.82 8.70 30.94
N THR A 125 2.07 8.35 30.71
CA THR A 125 3.14 9.35 30.55
C THR A 125 2.99 10.08 29.20
N PRO A 126 3.54 11.31 29.06
CA PRO A 126 3.55 12.02 27.79
C PRO A 126 4.19 11.23 26.63
N ALA A 127 5.18 10.38 26.94
CA ALA A 127 5.85 9.53 25.97
C ALA A 127 4.94 8.39 25.49
N GLU A 128 4.21 7.73 26.40
CA GLU A 128 3.22 6.70 26.07
C GLU A 128 2.06 7.25 25.25
N ILE A 129 1.56 8.44 25.58
CA ILE A 129 0.53 9.13 24.77
C ILE A 129 1.04 9.38 23.35
N SER A 130 2.28 9.85 23.22
CA SER A 130 2.91 10.10 21.92
C SER A 130 3.07 8.81 21.12
N LEU A 131 3.56 7.75 21.76
CA LEU A 131 3.74 6.43 21.16
C LEU A 131 2.40 5.84 20.70
N ALA A 132 1.39 5.82 21.57
CA ALA A 132 0.05 5.34 21.26
C ALA A 132 -0.59 6.12 20.09
N THR A 133 -0.43 7.44 20.08
CA THR A 133 -0.94 8.30 19.00
C THR A 133 -0.27 7.99 17.66
N ILE A 134 1.06 7.83 17.65
CA ILE A 134 1.81 7.50 16.43
C ILE A 134 1.39 6.13 15.91
N HIS A 135 1.32 5.12 16.77
CA HIS A 135 0.93 3.77 16.37
C HIS A 135 -0.53 3.71 15.91
N LEU A 136 -1.46 4.45 16.54
CA LEU A 136 -2.85 4.50 16.11
C LEU A 136 -2.97 5.05 14.68
N ASN A 137 -2.29 6.17 14.39
CA ASN A 137 -2.25 6.75 13.06
C ASN A 137 -1.65 5.79 12.02
N ASN A 138 -0.59 5.06 12.38
CA ASN A 138 0.06 4.09 11.50
C ASN A 138 -0.86 2.90 11.20
N VAL A 139 -1.49 2.34 12.23
CA VAL A 139 -2.44 1.22 12.11
C VAL A 139 -3.64 1.62 11.25
N GLU A 140 -4.20 2.81 11.44
CA GLU A 140 -5.32 3.30 10.63
C GLU A 140 -4.98 3.39 9.15
N ARG A 141 -3.81 3.95 8.84
CA ARG A 141 -3.30 4.01 7.47
C ARG A 141 -3.05 2.61 6.90
N PHE A 142 -2.51 1.71 7.71
CA PHE A 142 -2.23 0.33 7.31
C PHE A 142 -3.52 -0.45 7.01
N ILE A 143 -4.58 -0.28 7.80
CA ILE A 143 -5.89 -0.91 7.57
C ILE A 143 -6.46 -0.45 6.22
N VAL A 144 -6.45 0.86 5.95
CA VAL A 144 -6.94 1.43 4.68
C VAL A 144 -6.11 0.89 3.51
N ALA A 145 -4.79 0.96 3.59
CA ALA A 145 -3.89 0.48 2.54
C ALA A 145 -4.11 -1.02 2.23
N ASN A 146 -4.30 -1.86 3.25
CA ASN A 146 -4.58 -3.28 3.05
C ASN A 146 -5.97 -3.55 2.46
N ALA A 147 -6.98 -2.77 2.86
CA ALA A 147 -8.31 -2.87 2.26
C ALA A 147 -8.26 -2.51 0.76
N GLU A 148 -7.56 -1.44 0.41
CA GLU A 148 -7.35 -1.03 -0.98
C GLU A 148 -6.55 -2.06 -1.78
N ALA A 149 -5.46 -2.58 -1.23
CA ALA A 149 -4.66 -3.62 -1.87
C ALA A 149 -5.48 -4.89 -2.14
N ARG A 150 -6.31 -5.32 -1.19
CA ARG A 150 -7.24 -6.45 -1.38
C ARG A 150 -8.27 -6.16 -2.48
N ARG A 151 -8.84 -4.96 -2.48
CA ARG A 151 -9.80 -4.53 -3.52
C ARG A 151 -9.17 -4.54 -4.91
N LEU A 152 -7.97 -3.98 -5.05
CA LEU A 152 -7.23 -3.92 -6.32
C LEU A 152 -6.87 -5.31 -6.85
N ARG A 153 -6.43 -6.22 -5.97
CA ARG A 153 -6.18 -7.63 -6.35
C ARG A 153 -7.46 -8.31 -6.82
N ALA A 154 -8.58 -8.10 -6.13
CA ALA A 154 -9.86 -8.69 -6.50
C ALA A 154 -10.42 -8.13 -7.81
N SER A 155 -10.19 -6.84 -8.12
CA SER A 155 -10.57 -6.26 -9.42
C SER A 155 -9.66 -6.75 -10.55
N SER A 156 -8.34 -6.81 -10.31
CA SER A 156 -7.38 -7.33 -11.29
C SER A 156 -7.66 -8.79 -11.64
N SER A 157 -7.93 -9.65 -10.64
CA SER A 157 -8.29 -11.04 -10.86
C SER A 157 -9.57 -11.20 -11.68
N ARG A 158 -10.58 -10.35 -11.43
CA ARG A 158 -11.81 -10.35 -12.24
C ARG A 158 -11.57 -9.91 -13.68
N ALA A 159 -10.82 -8.82 -13.88
CA ALA A 159 -10.47 -8.33 -15.21
C ALA A 159 -9.72 -9.40 -16.02
N ALA A 160 -8.72 -10.06 -15.41
CA ALA A 160 -7.97 -11.14 -16.06
C ALA A 160 -8.87 -12.30 -16.49
N ARG A 161 -9.82 -12.73 -15.64
CA ARG A 161 -10.78 -13.79 -15.99
C ARG A 161 -11.71 -13.38 -17.14
N THR A 162 -12.20 -12.14 -17.15
CA THR A 162 -13.04 -11.64 -18.24
C THR A 162 -12.27 -11.56 -19.55
N GLU A 163 -11.01 -11.12 -19.51
CA GLU A 163 -10.13 -11.06 -20.67
C GLU A 163 -9.84 -12.46 -21.22
N GLU A 164 -9.51 -13.43 -20.34
CA GLU A 164 -9.32 -14.82 -20.71
C GLU A 164 -10.56 -15.43 -21.38
N GLN A 165 -11.75 -15.17 -20.82
CA GLN A 165 -13.01 -15.61 -21.42
C GLN A 165 -13.25 -14.98 -22.79
N ALA A 166 -12.98 -13.69 -22.95
CA ALA A 166 -13.13 -13.00 -24.23
C ALA A 166 -12.14 -13.52 -25.28
N ILE A 167 -10.89 -13.83 -24.89
CA ILE A 167 -9.89 -14.42 -25.77
C ILE A 167 -10.32 -15.83 -26.19
N ASN A 168 -10.75 -16.67 -25.25
CA ASN A 168 -11.23 -18.02 -25.54
C ASN A 168 -12.42 -18.00 -26.50
N GLN A 169 -13.38 -17.10 -26.31
CA GLN A 169 -14.51 -16.97 -27.22
C GLN A 169 -14.07 -16.57 -28.64
N ARG A 170 -13.12 -15.63 -28.75
CA ARG A 170 -12.56 -15.24 -30.05
C ARG A 170 -11.82 -16.39 -30.71
N LEU A 171 -11.06 -17.15 -29.95
CA LEU A 171 -10.33 -18.32 -30.44
C LEU A 171 -11.30 -19.38 -30.97
N LEU A 172 -12.36 -19.71 -30.23
CA LEU A 172 -13.39 -20.64 -30.69
C LEU A 172 -14.08 -20.17 -31.98
N ASN A 173 -14.38 -18.87 -32.09
CA ASN A 173 -14.96 -18.31 -33.30
C ASN A 173 -14.01 -18.42 -34.50
N VAL A 174 -12.73 -18.05 -34.32
CA VAL A 174 -11.70 -18.15 -35.37
C VAL A 174 -11.46 -19.59 -35.78
N GLU A 175 -11.47 -20.55 -34.83
CA GLU A 175 -11.36 -21.97 -35.14
C GLU A 175 -12.57 -22.49 -35.93
N ALA A 176 -13.79 -22.03 -35.60
CA ALA A 176 -14.98 -22.38 -36.35
C ALA A 176 -14.94 -21.82 -37.78
N GLU A 177 -14.54 -20.56 -37.95
CA GLU A 177 -14.33 -19.95 -39.26
C GLU A 177 -13.25 -20.69 -40.07
N ASN A 178 -12.14 -21.06 -39.45
CA ASN A 178 -11.08 -21.82 -40.14
C ASN A 178 -11.58 -23.19 -40.61
N ARG A 179 -12.41 -23.88 -39.82
CA ARG A 179 -13.05 -25.13 -40.24
C ARG A 179 -13.99 -24.92 -41.43
N GLN A 180 -14.81 -23.88 -41.39
CA GLN A 180 -15.73 -23.56 -42.48
C GLN A 180 -14.97 -23.25 -43.78
N LEU A 181 -13.95 -22.39 -43.72
CA LEU A 181 -13.16 -22.02 -44.90
C LEU A 181 -12.45 -23.22 -45.54
N ARG A 182 -12.06 -24.23 -44.76
CA ARG A 182 -11.48 -25.48 -45.29
C ARG A 182 -12.53 -26.31 -46.04
N GLN A 183 -13.75 -26.38 -45.52
CA GLN A 183 -14.86 -27.08 -46.19
C GLN A 183 -15.23 -26.37 -47.50
N ASP A 184 -15.32 -25.04 -47.47
CA ASP A 184 -15.61 -24.24 -48.68
C ASP A 184 -14.52 -24.40 -49.74
N LEU A 185 -13.25 -24.55 -49.32
CA LEU A 185 -12.12 -24.82 -50.22
C LEU A 185 -12.24 -26.20 -50.87
N GLU A 186 -12.50 -27.24 -50.07
CA GLU A 186 -12.69 -28.62 -50.55
C GLU A 186 -13.84 -28.70 -51.56
N GLU A 187 -14.98 -28.07 -51.25
CA GLU A 187 -16.13 -28.04 -52.18
C GLU A 187 -15.81 -27.30 -53.48
N ALA A 188 -15.00 -26.23 -53.42
CA ALA A 188 -14.57 -25.51 -54.61
C ALA A 188 -13.58 -26.34 -55.46
N GLU A 189 -12.67 -27.07 -54.83
CA GLU A 189 -11.74 -27.99 -55.50
C GLU A 189 -12.50 -29.13 -56.20
N ASP A 190 -13.46 -29.76 -55.53
CA ASP A 190 -14.32 -30.80 -56.10
C ASP A 190 -15.08 -30.31 -57.33
N LYS A 191 -15.62 -29.08 -57.28
CA LYS A 191 -16.31 -28.45 -58.42
C LYS A 191 -15.35 -28.23 -59.61
N LEU A 192 -14.12 -27.82 -59.35
CA LEU A 192 -13.11 -27.63 -60.40
C LEU A 192 -12.69 -28.96 -61.03
N GLU A 193 -12.55 -30.02 -60.24
CA GLU A 193 -12.25 -31.36 -60.74
C GLU A 193 -13.40 -31.89 -61.61
N ALA A 194 -14.65 -31.70 -61.17
CA ALA A 194 -15.83 -32.07 -61.94
C ALA A 194 -15.86 -31.37 -63.31
N ILE A 195 -15.64 -30.05 -63.36
CA ILE A 195 -15.56 -29.28 -64.61
C ILE A 195 -14.42 -29.81 -65.50
N THR A 196 -13.25 -30.05 -64.93
CA THR A 196 -12.09 -30.59 -65.67
C THR A 196 -12.39 -31.98 -66.25
N SER A 197 -13.09 -32.83 -65.52
CA SER A 197 -13.52 -34.16 -65.99
C SER A 197 -14.50 -34.05 -67.16
N ILE A 198 -15.44 -33.10 -67.09
CA ILE A 198 -16.41 -32.83 -68.15
C ILE A 198 -15.67 -32.34 -69.40
N GLU A 199 -14.77 -31.37 -69.27
CA GLU A 199 -13.96 -30.87 -70.38
C GLU A 199 -13.14 -31.98 -71.05
N ARG A 200 -12.55 -32.89 -70.26
CA ARG A 200 -11.83 -34.05 -70.80
C ARG A 200 -12.78 -34.98 -71.58
N SER A 201 -13.93 -35.29 -71.00
CA SER A 201 -14.92 -36.18 -71.65
C SER A 201 -15.47 -35.61 -72.96
N ILE A 202 -15.65 -34.28 -73.06
CA ILE A 202 -16.08 -33.61 -74.29
C ILE A 202 -14.98 -33.71 -75.35
N ARG A 203 -13.72 -33.49 -74.97
CA ARG A 203 -12.57 -33.53 -75.87
C ARG A 203 -12.26 -34.93 -76.41
N GLU A 204 -12.67 -35.98 -75.69
CA GLU A 204 -12.54 -37.38 -76.13
C GLU A 204 -13.69 -37.83 -77.05
N GLN A 205 -14.78 -37.05 -77.13
CA GLN A 205 -15.94 -37.33 -78.00
C GLN A 205 -15.87 -36.61 -79.36
N GLU A 206 -14.97 -35.63 -79.51
CA GLU A 206 -14.62 -34.98 -80.79
C GLU A 206 -13.51 -35.74 -81.53
#